data_AF-A0A439IPP7-F1
#
_entry.id   AF-A0A439IPP7-F1
#
_cell.length_a   1.000
_cell.length_b   1.000
_cell.length_c   1.000
_cell.angle_alpha   90.00
_cell.angle_beta   90.00
_cell.angle_gamma   90.00
#
_symmetry.space_group_name_H-M   'P 1'
#
loop_
_entity.id
_entity.type
_entity.pdbx_description
1 polymer ?
#
loop_
_entity_poly.entity_id
_entity_poly.type
_entity_poly.pdbx_seq_one_letter_code
_entity_poly.pdbx_strand_id
1 'polypeptide(L)'
;MAPITELTVGQVAMRSGVAVSALHFYEARGLIRSHRTSGNQRRYGRDVLRRVAIIKVAQEVGISLAEIGEALASLPEGRTPTRDDWNVLSTAWRDGLDHKIAQLKKLRDGLTDCIGCGCMSIDKCPLRNKGDRLAREGTGARRLVAG
;
A
#
# COMPACT_ATOMS: atom_id res chain seq x y z
N MET A 1 19.04 9.94 -31.60
CA MET A 1 18.63 10.55 -30.31
C MET A 1 19.24 9.70 -29.20
N ALA A 2 20.21 10.22 -28.44
CA ALA A 2 20.84 9.46 -27.36
C ALA A 2 19.76 8.99 -26.36
N PRO A 3 19.84 7.76 -25.83
CA PRO A 3 18.87 7.31 -24.85
C PRO A 3 18.92 8.27 -23.66
N ILE A 4 17.77 8.86 -23.31
CA ILE A 4 17.63 9.65 -22.10
C ILE A 4 17.93 8.71 -20.92
N THR A 5 19.17 8.79 -20.41
CA THR A 5 19.67 8.04 -19.26
C THR A 5 18.95 8.48 -17.98
N GLU A 6 18.48 9.74 -17.95
CA GLU A 6 17.96 10.37 -16.73
C GLU A 6 16.68 11.17 -16.97
N LEU A 7 15.74 11.05 -16.05
CA LEU A 7 14.43 11.69 -16.09
C LEU A 7 14.38 12.90 -15.17
N THR A 8 13.74 13.98 -15.63
CA THR A 8 13.30 15.08 -14.74
C THR A 8 12.21 14.59 -13.79
N VAL A 9 12.03 15.30 -12.68
CA VAL A 9 10.91 15.04 -11.75
C VAL A 9 9.54 15.10 -12.45
N GLY A 10 9.35 16.03 -13.39
CA GLY A 10 8.11 16.16 -14.16
C GLY A 10 7.86 14.97 -15.09
N GLN A 11 8.90 14.46 -15.75
CA GLN A 11 8.80 13.24 -16.57
C GLN A 11 8.49 12.00 -15.72
N VAL A 12 9.10 11.87 -14.53
CA VAL A 12 8.78 10.78 -13.62
C VAL A 12 7.33 10.88 -13.15
N ALA A 13 6.89 12.07 -12.73
CA ALA A 13 5.53 12.32 -12.25
C ALA A 13 4.49 11.96 -13.32
N MET A 14 4.65 12.47 -14.54
CA MET A 14 3.76 12.19 -15.66
C MET A 14 3.70 10.70 -16.00
N ARG A 15 4.85 10.01 -16.03
CA ARG A 15 4.90 8.59 -16.44
C ARG A 15 4.47 7.60 -15.37
N SER A 16 4.64 7.95 -14.09
CA SER A 16 4.22 7.11 -12.96
C SER A 16 2.83 7.45 -12.44
N GLY A 17 2.25 8.57 -12.89
CA GLY A 17 0.94 9.04 -12.43
C GLY A 17 0.93 9.38 -10.95
N VAL A 18 2.04 9.90 -10.41
CA VAL A 18 2.12 10.43 -9.05
C VAL A 18 2.49 11.91 -9.10
N ALA A 19 2.05 12.67 -8.11
CA ALA A 19 2.41 14.08 -8.00
C ALA A 19 3.92 14.25 -7.74
N VAL A 20 4.48 15.39 -8.16
CA VAL A 20 5.87 15.77 -7.85
C VAL A 20 6.12 15.78 -6.33
N SER A 21 5.15 16.23 -5.54
CA SER A 21 5.20 16.19 -4.07
C SER A 21 5.35 14.77 -3.53
N ALA A 22 4.68 13.78 -4.13
CA ALA A 22 4.82 12.38 -3.76
C ALA A 22 6.23 11.85 -4.08
N LEU A 23 6.82 12.25 -5.21
CA LEU A 23 8.22 11.89 -5.52
C LEU A 23 9.20 12.48 -4.51
N HIS A 24 9.05 13.76 -4.16
CA HIS A 24 9.88 14.38 -3.11
C HIS A 24 9.69 13.70 -1.76
N PHE A 25 8.48 13.28 -1.45
CA PHE A 25 8.17 12.58 -0.22
C PHE A 25 8.78 11.17 -0.16
N TYR A 26 8.68 10.40 -1.25
CA TYR A 26 9.35 9.10 -1.37
C TYR A 26 10.87 9.24 -1.27
N GLU A 27 11.43 10.28 -1.88
CA GLU A 27 12.87 10.58 -1.79
C GLU A 27 13.27 10.96 -0.36
N ALA A 28 12.50 11.81 0.33
CA ALA A 28 12.75 12.17 1.72
C ALA A 28 12.67 10.97 2.68
N ARG A 29 11.92 9.93 2.31
CA ARG A 29 11.87 8.65 3.03
C ARG A 29 12.88 7.60 2.54
N GLY A 30 13.78 7.97 1.64
CA GLY A 30 14.82 7.06 1.13
C GLY A 30 14.31 5.97 0.19
N LEU A 31 13.04 6.00 -0.23
CA LEU A 31 12.42 4.96 -1.07
C LEU A 31 12.86 5.06 -2.54
N ILE A 32 13.20 6.27 -2.96
CA ILE A 32 13.79 6.57 -4.27
C ILE A 32 14.96 7.53 -4.10
N ARG A 33 15.86 7.56 -5.09
CA ARG A 33 17.04 8.42 -5.08
C ARG A 33 17.08 9.27 -6.35
N SER A 34 17.49 10.53 -6.19
CA SER A 34 17.89 11.39 -7.30
C SER A 34 19.34 11.83 -7.10
N HIS A 35 19.96 12.33 -8.15
CA HIS A 35 21.13 13.20 -8.03
C HIS A 35 20.76 14.59 -8.55
N ARG A 36 21.63 15.57 -8.28
CA ARG A 36 21.42 16.96 -8.70
C ARG A 36 22.38 17.33 -9.83
N THR A 37 21.86 18.04 -10.82
CA THR A 37 22.69 18.69 -11.85
C THR A 37 23.44 19.90 -11.27
N SER A 38 24.38 20.47 -12.03
CA SER A 38 25.01 21.77 -11.72
C SER A 38 23.99 22.89 -11.48
N GLY A 39 22.87 22.90 -12.22
CA GLY A 39 21.75 23.82 -12.02
C GLY A 39 20.81 23.47 -10.84
N ASN A 40 21.23 22.61 -9.92
CA ASN A 40 20.49 22.17 -8.74
C ASN A 40 19.14 21.46 -9.03
N GLN A 41 18.93 20.96 -10.25
CA GLN A 41 17.74 20.21 -10.64
C GLN A 41 17.88 18.73 -10.31
N ARG A 42 16.82 18.11 -9.78
CA ARG A 42 16.78 16.66 -9.53
C ARG A 42 16.67 15.87 -10.83
N ARG A 43 17.46 14.80 -10.91
CA ARG A 43 17.48 13.84 -12.01
C ARG A 43 17.44 12.42 -11.47
N TYR A 44 16.63 11.60 -12.10
CA TYR A 44 16.36 10.23 -11.67
C TYR A 44 16.81 9.24 -12.74
N GLY A 45 17.42 8.13 -12.33
CA GLY A 45 17.63 6.99 -13.22
C GLY A 45 16.29 6.41 -13.69
N ARG A 46 16.29 5.68 -14.82
CA ARG A 46 15.06 5.06 -15.35
C ARG A 46 14.46 4.01 -14.41
N ASP A 47 15.28 3.42 -13.55
CA ASP A 47 14.88 2.44 -12.53
C ASP A 47 13.84 3.02 -11.55
N VAL A 48 13.82 4.33 -11.36
CA VAL A 48 12.88 5.02 -10.47
C VAL A 48 11.43 4.71 -10.82
N LEU A 49 11.11 4.54 -12.11
CA LEU A 49 9.73 4.27 -12.54
C LEU A 49 9.26 2.92 -12.04
N ARG A 50 10.16 1.93 -12.03
CA ARG A 50 9.85 0.60 -11.53
C ARG A 50 9.73 0.61 -10.01
N ARG A 51 10.61 1.34 -9.31
CA ARG A 51 10.49 1.56 -7.87
C ARG A 51 9.17 2.24 -7.49
N VAL A 52 8.79 3.32 -8.17
CA VAL A 52 7.51 4.01 -7.92
C VAL A 52 6.31 3.10 -8.22
N ALA A 53 6.36 2.29 -9.28
CA ALA A 53 5.30 1.33 -9.55
C ALA A 53 5.14 0.29 -8.42
N ILE A 54 6.25 -0.22 -7.89
CA ILE A 54 6.26 -1.14 -6.74
C ILE A 54 5.64 -0.46 -5.50
N ILE A 55 6.05 0.77 -5.20
CA ILE A 55 5.52 1.55 -4.07
C ILE A 55 4.00 1.72 -4.22
N LYS A 56 3.50 2.10 -5.40
CA LYS A 56 2.06 2.27 -5.63
C LYS A 56 1.28 1.00 -5.40
N VAL A 57 1.71 -0.12 -6.00
CA VAL A 57 1.01 -1.40 -5.85
C VAL A 57 1.00 -1.83 -4.38
N ALA A 58 2.11 -1.67 -3.67
CA ALA A 58 2.17 -2.00 -2.25
C ALA A 58 1.24 -1.12 -1.41
N GLN A 59 1.15 0.18 -1.71
CA GLN A 59 0.21 1.08 -1.05
C GLN A 59 -1.26 0.74 -1.35
N GLU A 60 -1.59 0.27 -2.55
CA GLU A 60 -2.95 -0.20 -2.91
C GLU A 60 -3.34 -1.48 -2.15
N VAL A 61 -2.37 -2.36 -1.90
CA VAL A 61 -2.53 -3.50 -0.97
C VAL A 61 -2.59 -3.03 0.49
N GLY A 62 -2.33 -1.75 0.75
CA GLY A 62 -2.39 -1.08 2.04
C GLY A 62 -1.23 -1.45 2.97
N ILE A 63 -0.05 -1.64 2.39
CA ILE A 63 1.22 -1.79 3.09
C ILE A 63 1.74 -0.40 3.44
N SER A 64 2.28 -0.24 4.65
CA SER A 64 2.82 1.04 5.08
C SER A 64 4.09 1.41 4.33
N LEU A 65 4.39 2.71 4.24
CA LEU A 65 5.64 3.16 3.60
C LEU A 65 6.91 2.70 4.35
N ALA A 66 6.80 2.39 5.65
CA ALA A 66 7.89 1.82 6.43
C ALA A 66 8.20 0.40 5.98
N GLU A 67 7.18 -0.47 5.92
CA GLU A 67 7.31 -1.84 5.43
C GLU A 67 7.77 -1.88 3.96
N ILE A 68 7.28 -0.96 3.12
CA ILE A 68 7.76 -0.83 1.74
C ILE A 68 9.25 -0.47 1.72
N GLY A 69 9.69 0.42 2.62
CA GLY A 69 11.10 0.80 2.73
C GLY A 69 11.99 -0.37 3.13
N GLU A 70 11.60 -1.15 4.13
CA GLU A 70 12.30 -2.36 4.55
C GLU A 70 12.39 -3.38 3.41
N ALA A 71 11.27 -3.60 2.72
CA ALA A 71 11.20 -4.53 1.61
C ALA A 71 12.10 -4.07 0.44
N LEU A 72 12.10 -2.78 0.09
CA LEU A 72 12.98 -2.22 -0.94
C LEU A 72 14.46 -2.23 -0.53
N ALA A 73 14.77 -2.08 0.76
CA ALA A 73 16.14 -2.15 1.28
C ALA A 73 16.74 -3.57 1.18
N SER A 74 15.89 -4.61 1.12
CA SER A 74 16.35 -5.99 0.86
C SER A 74 16.83 -6.21 -0.58
N LEU A 75 16.54 -5.29 -1.50
CA LEU A 75 16.95 -5.40 -2.89
C LEU A 75 18.35 -4.83 -3.13
N PRO A 76 19.13 -5.41 -4.05
CA PRO A 76 20.42 -4.86 -4.44
C PRO A 76 20.32 -3.40 -4.93
N GLU A 77 21.25 -2.57 -4.47
CA GLU A 77 21.34 -1.18 -4.88
C GLU A 77 21.83 -1.02 -6.34
N GLY A 78 21.64 0.17 -6.91
CA GLY A 78 22.24 0.55 -8.20
C GLY A 78 21.67 -0.15 -9.44
N ARG A 79 20.68 -1.03 -9.30
CA ARG A 79 19.99 -1.67 -10.43
C ARG A 79 18.47 -1.50 -10.38
N THR A 80 17.85 -1.74 -11.54
CA THR A 80 16.40 -1.83 -11.66
C THR A 80 15.91 -3.13 -11.01
N PRO A 81 14.84 -3.10 -10.19
CA PRO A 81 14.23 -4.31 -9.66
C PRO A 81 13.78 -5.27 -10.77
N THR A 82 14.15 -6.55 -10.67
CA THR A 82 13.87 -7.59 -11.66
C THR A 82 12.48 -8.22 -11.43
N ARG A 83 12.17 -9.29 -12.15
CA ARG A 83 11.00 -10.13 -11.88
C ARG A 83 11.17 -10.93 -10.59
N ASP A 84 12.36 -11.43 -10.31
CA ASP A 84 12.61 -12.25 -9.13
C ASP A 84 12.52 -11.42 -7.85
N ASP A 85 13.05 -10.19 -7.87
CA ASP A 85 12.85 -9.22 -6.79
C ASP A 85 11.35 -8.99 -6.53
N TRP A 86 10.58 -8.81 -7.61
CA TRP A 86 9.13 -8.64 -7.50
C TRP A 86 8.45 -9.87 -6.90
N ASN A 87 8.87 -11.07 -7.27
CA ASN A 87 8.31 -12.31 -6.73
C ASN A 87 8.59 -12.44 -5.22
N VAL A 88 9.78 -12.06 -4.76
CA VAL A 88 10.13 -12.05 -3.33
C VAL A 88 9.24 -11.05 -2.58
N LEU A 89 9.19 -9.79 -3.03
CA LEU A 89 8.40 -8.74 -2.37
C LEU A 89 6.90 -9.07 -2.36
N SER A 90 6.35 -9.44 -3.51
CA SER A 90 4.92 -9.70 -3.67
C SER A 90 4.45 -10.94 -2.92
N THR A 91 5.33 -11.91 -2.66
CA THR A 91 4.98 -13.08 -1.84
C THR A 91 4.74 -12.68 -0.39
N ALA A 92 5.59 -11.83 0.18
CA ALA A 92 5.39 -11.31 1.54
C ALA A 92 4.09 -10.50 1.67
N TRP A 93 3.68 -9.84 0.59
CA TRP A 93 2.49 -8.98 0.56
C TRP A 93 1.19 -9.75 0.30
N ARG A 94 1.29 -10.96 -0.24
CA ARG A 94 0.15 -11.77 -0.65
C ARG A 94 -0.72 -12.14 0.54
N ASP A 95 -0.12 -12.57 1.64
CA ASP A 95 -0.86 -12.98 2.83
C ASP A 95 -1.66 -11.82 3.43
N GLY A 96 -1.08 -10.62 3.44
CA GLY A 96 -1.76 -9.41 3.88
C GLY A 96 -2.91 -9.01 2.95
N LEU A 97 -2.73 -9.17 1.63
CA LEU A 97 -3.78 -8.95 0.64
C LEU A 97 -4.92 -9.96 0.80
N ASP A 98 -4.60 -11.25 0.94
CA ASP A 98 -5.60 -12.32 1.12
C ASP A 98 -6.40 -12.12 2.41
N HIS A 99 -5.74 -11.70 3.50
CA HIS A 99 -6.42 -11.33 4.74
C HIS A 99 -7.40 -10.17 4.54
N LYS A 100 -6.99 -9.11 3.85
CA LYS A 100 -7.87 -7.97 3.53
C LYS A 100 -9.02 -8.38 2.63
N ILE A 101 -8.77 -9.21 1.61
CA ILE A 101 -9.82 -9.74 0.74
C ILE A 101 -10.84 -10.54 1.55
N ALA A 102 -10.39 -11.41 2.47
CA ALA A 102 -11.27 -12.17 3.33
C ALA A 102 -12.14 -11.26 4.22
N GLN A 103 -11.54 -10.24 4.84
CA GLN A 103 -12.27 -9.24 5.64
C GLN A 103 -13.28 -8.45 4.82
N LEU A 104 -12.88 -7.98 3.63
CA LEU A 104 -13.77 -7.22 2.73
C LEU A 104 -14.90 -8.09 2.18
N LYS A 105 -14.66 -9.37 1.88
CA LYS A 105 -15.72 -10.32 1.49
C LYS A 105 -16.69 -10.55 2.66
N LYS A 106 -16.18 -10.83 3.87
CA LYS A 106 -17.00 -10.99 5.09
C LYS A 106 -17.85 -9.75 5.35
N LEU A 107 -17.27 -8.56 5.17
CA LEU A 107 -18.01 -7.29 5.28
C LEU A 107 -19.08 -7.16 4.20
N ARG A 108 -18.72 -7.34 2.92
CA ARG A 108 -19.62 -7.25 1.76
C ARG A 108 -20.81 -8.20 1.91
N ASP A 109 -20.54 -9.47 2.19
CA ASP A 109 -21.55 -10.52 2.31
C ASP A 109 -22.40 -10.28 3.57
N GLY A 110 -21.80 -9.72 4.62
CA GLY A 110 -22.48 -9.26 5.83
C GLY A 110 -23.17 -7.89 5.73
N LEU A 111 -23.14 -7.20 4.57
CA LEU A 111 -23.84 -5.92 4.39
C LEU A 111 -25.36 -6.11 4.47
N THR A 112 -25.87 -7.24 3.97
CA THR A 112 -27.31 -7.57 3.88
C THR A 112 -27.80 -8.48 5.00
N ASP A 113 -26.94 -9.36 5.53
CA ASP A 113 -27.13 -10.07 6.83
C ASP A 113 -27.07 -9.13 8.03
N CYS A 114 -27.01 -7.85 7.66
CA CYS A 114 -27.47 -6.69 8.35
C CYS A 114 -26.37 -6.17 9.27
N ILE A 115 -26.52 -4.90 9.57
CA ILE A 115 -26.46 -4.48 10.97
C ILE A 115 -27.59 -5.22 11.76
N GLY A 116 -27.74 -6.57 11.67
CA GLY A 116 -28.73 -7.41 12.40
C GLY A 116 -29.80 -8.29 11.69
N CYS A 117 -30.98 -7.74 11.40
CA CYS A 117 -32.26 -8.47 11.47
C CYS A 117 -33.29 -8.19 10.34
N GLY A 118 -33.01 -7.27 9.41
CA GLY A 118 -34.02 -6.86 8.41
C GLY A 118 -35.23 -6.08 8.98
N CYS A 119 -35.10 -5.48 10.17
CA CYS A 119 -36.21 -4.87 10.91
C CYS A 119 -36.27 -3.32 10.90
N MET A 120 -35.41 -2.62 10.15
CA MET A 120 -35.42 -1.14 9.99
C MET A 120 -35.61 -0.32 11.29
N SER A 121 -34.93 -0.67 12.39
CA SER A 121 -34.97 0.13 13.62
C SER A 121 -33.60 0.17 14.31
N ILE A 122 -32.87 1.26 14.11
CA ILE A 122 -31.55 1.54 14.73
C ILE A 122 -31.64 1.70 16.25
N ASP A 123 -32.80 2.06 16.80
CA ASP A 123 -32.92 2.48 18.21
C ASP A 123 -33.16 1.30 19.18
N LYS A 124 -33.26 0.05 18.69
CA LYS A 124 -33.72 -1.12 19.47
C LYS A 124 -33.07 -2.47 19.11
N CYS A 125 -31.75 -2.57 18.89
CA CYS A 125 -31.11 -3.88 18.59
C CYS A 125 -30.24 -4.43 19.74
N PRO A 126 -30.74 -5.37 20.59
CA PRO A 126 -30.01 -5.95 21.71
C PRO A 126 -29.19 -7.21 21.36
N LEU A 127 -29.15 -7.64 20.08
CA LEU A 127 -28.73 -9.00 19.68
C LEU A 127 -27.28 -9.14 19.19
N ARG A 128 -26.57 -8.06 18.83
CA ARG A 128 -25.23 -8.19 18.21
C ARG A 128 -24.05 -8.25 19.19
N ASN A 129 -24.13 -7.67 20.38
CA ASN A 129 -23.09 -7.83 21.42
C ASN A 129 -23.68 -7.43 22.78
N LYS A 130 -24.72 -8.14 23.22
CA LYS A 130 -25.44 -7.78 24.44
C LYS A 130 -24.48 -7.78 25.64
N GLY A 131 -24.30 -6.62 26.25
CA GLY A 131 -23.40 -6.45 27.40
C GLY A 131 -21.93 -6.59 27.04
N ASP A 132 -21.56 -6.24 25.81
CA ASP A 132 -20.17 -6.14 25.35
C ASP A 132 -19.29 -7.37 25.64
N ARG A 133 -19.86 -8.57 25.51
CA ARG A 133 -19.18 -9.82 25.85
C ARG A 133 -17.90 -10.05 25.04
N LEU A 134 -17.90 -9.58 23.79
CA LEU A 134 -16.76 -9.74 22.90
C LEU A 134 -15.53 -8.91 23.31
N ALA A 135 -15.68 -7.85 24.13
CA ALA A 135 -14.52 -7.13 24.65
C ALA A 135 -13.57 -8.01 25.48
N ARG A 136 -14.07 -9.14 26.01
CA ARG A 136 -13.25 -10.16 26.70
C ARG A 136 -12.25 -10.86 25.78
N GLU A 137 -12.49 -10.82 24.48
CA GLU A 137 -11.64 -11.45 23.47
C GLU A 137 -10.58 -10.48 22.90
N GLY A 138 -10.61 -9.21 23.32
CA GLY A 138 -9.65 -8.19 22.94
C GLY A 138 -10.31 -6.91 22.43
N THR A 139 -9.48 -5.97 21.99
CA THR A 139 -9.93 -4.68 21.47
C THR A 139 -10.44 -4.78 20.02
N GLY A 140 -11.25 -3.80 19.62
CA GLY A 140 -11.70 -3.63 18.24
C GLY A 140 -12.97 -4.40 17.85
N ALA A 141 -13.30 -4.37 16.56
CA ALA A 141 -14.53 -4.95 16.01
C ALA A 141 -14.46 -6.48 15.92
N ARG A 142 -14.49 -7.18 17.07
CA ARG A 142 -14.20 -8.62 17.20
C ARG A 142 -14.88 -9.54 16.19
N ARG A 143 -16.12 -9.25 15.77
CA ARG A 143 -16.83 -10.04 14.74
C ARG A 143 -16.24 -9.93 13.32
N LEU A 144 -15.44 -8.91 13.05
CA LEU A 144 -14.71 -8.70 11.80
C LEU A 144 -13.27 -9.22 11.86
N VAL A 145 -12.66 -9.22 13.04
CA VAL A 145 -11.23 -9.59 13.23
C VAL A 145 -11.02 -11.02 13.71
N ALA A 146 -12.01 -11.65 14.35
CA ALA A 146 -11.97 -13.07 14.68
C ALA A 146 -12.33 -13.91 13.43
N GLY A 147 -11.50 -14.91 13.13
CA GLY A 147 -11.67 -15.87 12.03
C GLY A 147 -13.07 -16.47 11.99
#